data_AF-A0A7G9LZ18-F1
#
_entry.id   AF-A0A7G9LZ18-F1
#
_cell.length_a   1.000
_cell.length_b   1.000
_cell.length_c   1.000
_cell.angle_alpha   90.00
_cell.angle_beta   90.00
_cell.angle_gamma   90.00
#
_symmetry.space_group_name_H-M   'P 1'
#
loop_
_entity.id
_entity.type
_entity.pdbx_description
1 polymer ?
#
loop_
_entity_poly.entity_id
_entity_poly.type
_entity_poly.pdbx_seq_one_letter_code
_entity_poly.pdbx_strand_id
1 'polypeptide(L)'
;MANELDELTGTVNENGRDINVIEKQLKVEVGRGSLVFQIFLWFPLIIPGLIFLFMKIGARNHFRRLQQNIQHNASQIDNFIEQRVVILENVAAIVRQSIQLDKDVMLGVAGLRSGIVPGGNNDAVRSEINSQVDALLGNIKVQVERYPELKAHESLTQAMQQNSYLQKEITAAREIYNDRVLQWNQDLFRWPTKMIVAAKAGYTTRIPFTTSKEVKQRSREVFF
;
A
#
# COMPACT_ATOMS: atom_id res chain seq x y z
N MET A 1 23.93 7.52 -26.20
CA MET A 1 24.03 8.67 -25.29
C MET A 1 22.68 8.79 -24.62
N ALA A 2 22.62 8.66 -23.29
CA ALA A 2 21.36 8.76 -22.56
C ALA A 2 20.87 10.21 -22.66
N ASN A 3 19.59 10.41 -23.01
CA ASN A 3 18.97 11.73 -22.85
C ASN A 3 18.99 12.04 -21.35
N GLU A 4 19.83 12.98 -20.94
CA GLU A 4 19.75 13.59 -19.62
C GLU A 4 18.50 14.46 -19.58
N LEU A 5 17.75 14.38 -18.48
CA LEU A 5 16.55 15.17 -18.26
C LEU A 5 16.99 16.63 -18.06
N ASP A 6 16.80 17.47 -19.08
CA ASP A 6 17.01 18.91 -18.96
C ASP A 6 15.77 19.54 -18.30
N GLU A 7 15.86 19.73 -16.99
CA GLU A 7 14.81 20.29 -16.14
C GLU A 7 14.65 21.82 -16.28
N LEU A 8 15.55 22.51 -16.99
CA LEU A 8 15.54 23.97 -17.11
C LEU A 8 14.99 24.47 -18.45
N THR A 9 15.08 23.67 -19.52
CA THR A 9 14.64 24.08 -20.87
C THR A 9 13.54 23.21 -21.49
N GLY A 10 13.12 22.13 -20.80
CA GLY A 10 12.07 21.23 -21.28
C GLY A 10 10.71 21.91 -21.40
N THR A 11 9.95 21.60 -22.46
CA THR A 11 8.56 22.05 -22.62
C THR A 11 7.72 21.54 -21.44
N VAL A 12 7.24 22.46 -20.60
CA VAL A 12 6.36 22.13 -19.47
C VAL A 12 5.03 21.65 -20.05
N ASN A 13 4.64 20.43 -19.70
CA ASN A 13 3.34 19.92 -20.08
C ASN A 13 2.25 20.60 -19.24
N GLU A 14 1.56 21.59 -19.81
CA GLU A 14 0.48 22.34 -19.14
C GLU A 14 -0.72 21.44 -18.78
N ASN A 15 -0.91 20.35 -19.52
CA ASN A 15 -1.92 19.34 -19.24
C ASN A 15 -1.27 18.18 -18.48
N GLY A 16 -1.09 18.35 -17.17
CA GLY A 16 -0.55 17.31 -16.30
C GLY A 16 -1.07 15.92 -16.68
N ARG A 17 -0.16 15.00 -17.03
CA ARG A 17 -0.58 13.63 -17.37
C ARG A 17 -1.02 12.94 -16.09
N ASP A 18 -2.30 12.58 -16.02
CA ASP A 18 -2.81 11.69 -14.99
C ASP A 18 -2.09 10.34 -15.08
N ILE A 19 -1.08 10.17 -14.23
CA ILE A 19 -0.41 8.90 -14.06
C ILE A 19 -1.35 7.95 -13.32
N ASN A 20 -1.92 7.02 -14.09
CA ASN A 20 -2.67 5.89 -13.55
C ASN A 20 -1.70 4.77 -13.20
N VAL A 21 -1.86 4.22 -12.00
CA VAL A 21 -1.14 3.01 -11.61
C VAL A 21 -1.79 1.83 -12.32
N ILE A 22 -0.98 1.01 -12.99
CA ILE A 22 -1.47 -0.13 -13.76
C ILE A 22 -1.79 -1.28 -12.78
N GLU A 23 -3.06 -1.65 -12.66
CA GLU A 23 -3.55 -2.77 -11.84
C GLU A 23 -3.35 -4.14 -12.54
N LYS A 24 -2.18 -4.39 -13.12
CA LYS A 24 -1.87 -5.64 -13.82
C LYS A 24 -0.66 -6.33 -13.22
N GLN A 25 -0.85 -7.60 -12.86
CA GLN A 25 0.26 -8.47 -12.52
C GLN A 25 0.94 -8.98 -13.80
N LEU A 26 2.24 -8.73 -13.91
CA LEU A 26 3.07 -9.21 -15.01
C LEU A 26 3.80 -10.48 -14.55
N LYS A 27 3.71 -11.53 -15.37
CA LYS A 27 4.48 -12.76 -15.18
C LYS A 27 5.89 -12.55 -15.71
N VAL A 28 6.90 -13.10 -15.03
CA VAL A 28 8.24 -13.17 -15.62
C VAL A 28 8.30 -14.33 -16.59
N GLU A 29 8.68 -14.02 -17.82
CA GLU A 29 9.00 -15.03 -18.81
C GLU A 29 10.50 -14.94 -19.14
N VAL A 30 11.15 -16.09 -19.28
CA VAL A 30 12.54 -16.14 -19.75
C VAL A 30 12.55 -16.65 -21.18
N GLY A 31 13.11 -15.85 -22.09
CA GLY A 31 13.29 -16.24 -23.48
C GLY A 31 14.39 -17.30 -23.67
N ARG A 32 14.50 -17.78 -24.92
CA ARG A 32 15.50 -18.77 -25.38
C ARG A 32 16.95 -18.36 -25.06
N GLY A 33 17.23 -17.06 -24.98
CA GLY A 33 18.55 -16.53 -24.58
C GLY A 33 19.03 -16.98 -23.20
N SER A 34 18.11 -17.25 -22.26
CA SER A 34 18.46 -17.74 -20.92
C SER A 34 18.91 -19.21 -20.88
N LEU A 35 18.43 -20.03 -21.83
CA LEU A 35 18.86 -21.41 -21.99
C LEU A 35 20.26 -21.46 -22.61
N VAL A 36 20.50 -20.66 -23.67
CA VAL A 36 21.83 -20.51 -24.28
C VAL A 36 22.85 -20.01 -23.26
N PHE A 37 22.49 -19.02 -22.44
CA PHE A 37 23.34 -18.53 -21.35
C PHE A 37 23.69 -19.63 -20.34
N GLN A 38 22.72 -20.46 -19.93
CA GLN A 38 22.97 -21.56 -18.99
C GLN A 38 23.86 -22.66 -19.59
N ILE A 39 23.66 -23.00 -20.87
CA ILE A 39 24.47 -23.99 -21.58
C ILE A 39 25.91 -23.48 -21.73
N PHE A 40 26.10 -22.23 -22.11
CA PHE A 40 27.42 -21.59 -22.18
C PHE A 40 28.13 -21.50 -20.83
N LEU A 41 27.38 -21.48 -19.72
CA LEU A 41 27.95 -21.49 -18.37
C LEU A 41 28.40 -22.89 -17.92
N TRP A 42 27.80 -23.96 -18.45
CA TRP A 42 28.10 -25.33 -18.04
C TRP A 42 29.05 -26.08 -18.97
N PHE A 43 29.07 -25.74 -20.28
CA PHE A 43 29.75 -26.53 -21.30
C PHE A 43 31.26 -26.22 -21.46
N PRO A 44 31.73 -24.95 -21.40
CA PRO A 44 33.16 -24.61 -21.43
C PRO A 44 33.77 -24.24 -20.06
N LEU A 45 32.97 -23.96 -19.02
CA LEU A 45 33.40 -23.25 -17.80
C LEU A 45 32.72 -23.78 -16.52
N ILE A 46 33.16 -24.94 -16.01
CA ILE A 46 32.60 -25.59 -14.80
C ILE A 46 32.63 -24.67 -13.57
N ILE A 47 33.70 -23.89 -13.37
CA ILE A 47 33.87 -23.03 -12.19
C ILE A 47 32.84 -21.87 -12.19
N PRO A 48 32.68 -21.08 -13.27
CA PRO A 48 31.56 -20.14 -13.39
C PRO A 48 30.18 -20.78 -13.20
N GLY A 49 29.98 -22.00 -13.70
CA GLY A 49 28.74 -22.78 -13.54
C GLY A 49 28.35 -22.94 -12.07
N LEU A 50 29.31 -23.33 -11.24
CA LEU A 50 29.13 -23.49 -9.80
C LEU A 50 28.85 -22.15 -9.10
N ILE A 51 29.58 -21.09 -9.44
CA ILE A 51 29.34 -19.74 -8.89
C ILE A 51 27.89 -19.30 -9.19
N PHE A 52 27.43 -19.51 -10.42
CA PHE A 52 26.07 -19.17 -10.82
C PHE A 52 25.01 -19.96 -10.04
N LEU A 53 25.27 -21.23 -9.68
CA LEU A 53 24.38 -22.02 -8.84
C LEU A 53 24.22 -21.42 -7.43
N PHE A 54 25.32 -21.02 -6.80
CA PHE A 54 25.29 -20.34 -5.50
C PHE A 54 24.52 -19.01 -5.58
N MET A 55 24.71 -18.23 -6.66
CA MET A 55 23.94 -17.00 -6.88
C MET A 55 22.43 -17.28 -6.98
N LYS A 56 22.00 -18.38 -7.60
CA LYS A 56 20.58 -18.75 -7.67
C LYS A 56 19.98 -19.07 -6.30
N ILE A 57 20.75 -19.74 -5.43
CA ILE A 57 20.33 -20.00 -4.04
C ILE A 57 20.18 -18.67 -3.28
N GLY A 58 21.16 -17.77 -3.43
CA GLY A 58 21.10 -16.42 -2.86
C GLY A 58 19.88 -15.63 -3.34
N ALA A 59 19.58 -15.67 -4.64
CA ALA A 59 18.40 -15.01 -5.21
C ALA A 59 17.09 -15.57 -4.65
N ARG A 60 16.96 -16.89 -4.48
CA ARG A 60 15.78 -17.50 -3.86
C ARG A 60 15.58 -17.03 -2.42
N ASN A 61 16.64 -17.04 -1.62
CA ASN A 61 16.58 -16.60 -0.23
C ASN A 61 16.24 -15.11 -0.14
N HIS A 62 16.80 -14.29 -1.03
CA HIS A 62 16.48 -12.87 -1.15
C HIS A 62 14.99 -12.64 -1.43
N PHE A 63 14.41 -13.35 -2.42
CA PHE A 63 12.98 -13.24 -2.71
C PHE A 63 12.11 -13.71 -1.54
N ARG A 64 12.46 -14.80 -0.86
CA ARG A 64 11.73 -15.25 0.34
C ARG A 64 11.75 -14.19 1.44
N ARG A 65 12.91 -13.60 1.73
CA ARG A 65 13.04 -12.52 2.72
C ARG A 65 12.22 -11.30 2.32
N LEU A 66 12.27 -10.90 1.05
CA LEU A 66 11.51 -9.76 0.56
C LEU A 66 10.00 -9.99 0.65
N GLN A 67 9.54 -11.21 0.37
CA GLN A 67 8.14 -11.59 0.55
C GLN A 67 7.70 -11.51 2.02
N GLN A 68 8.53 -11.96 2.96
CA GLN A 68 8.26 -11.82 4.40
C GLN A 68 8.22 -10.35 4.83
N ASN A 69 9.12 -9.52 4.33
CA ASN A 69 9.11 -8.08 4.62
C ASN A 69 7.85 -7.39 4.09
N ILE A 70 7.40 -7.73 2.88
CA ILE A 70 6.16 -7.19 2.32
C ILE A 70 4.97 -7.63 3.19
N GLN A 71 4.93 -8.89 3.63
CA GLN A 71 3.88 -9.39 4.51
C GLN A 71 3.88 -8.68 5.87
N HIS A 72 5.06 -8.47 6.45
CA HIS A 72 5.22 -7.75 7.70
C HIS A 72 4.71 -6.31 7.59
N ASN A 73 5.13 -5.58 6.56
CA ASN A 73 4.68 -4.21 6.33
C ASN A 73 3.16 -4.13 6.09
N ALA A 74 2.59 -5.09 5.36
CA ALA A 74 1.15 -5.19 5.19
C ALA A 74 0.41 -5.38 6.53
N SER A 75 0.92 -6.27 7.40
CA SER A 75 0.34 -6.47 8.73
C SER A 75 0.45 -5.23 9.64
N GLN A 76 1.52 -4.44 9.48
CA GLN A 76 1.67 -3.20 10.23
C GLN A 76 0.61 -2.16 9.82
N ILE A 77 0.30 -2.05 8.53
CA ILE A 77 -0.79 -1.22 8.03
C ILE A 77 -2.13 -1.68 8.63
N ASP A 78 -2.39 -2.99 8.65
CA ASP A 78 -3.62 -3.56 9.23
C ASP A 78 -3.76 -3.18 10.72
N ASN A 79 -2.70 -3.35 11.50
CA ASN A 79 -2.69 -3.00 12.92
C ASN A 79 -3.04 -1.53 13.15
N PHE A 80 -2.52 -0.61 12.32
CA PHE A 80 -2.84 0.81 12.44
C PHE A 80 -4.28 1.13 12.04
N ILE A 81 -4.81 0.49 10.99
CA ILE A 81 -6.21 0.64 10.60
C ILE A 81 -7.13 0.13 11.72
N GLU A 82 -6.82 -1.03 12.31
CA GLU A 82 -7.57 -1.59 13.43
C GLU A 82 -7.56 -0.64 14.64
N GLN A 83 -6.41 -0.09 15.01
CA GLN A 83 -6.30 0.91 16.07
C GLN A 83 -7.14 2.16 15.79
N ARG A 84 -7.18 2.64 14.52
CA ARG A 84 -8.05 3.76 14.14
C ARG A 84 -9.52 3.44 14.31
N VAL A 85 -9.95 2.22 13.95
CA VAL A 85 -11.34 1.76 14.14
C VAL A 85 -11.70 1.71 15.63
N VAL A 86 -10.81 1.20 16.49
CA VAL A 86 -11.01 1.18 17.94
C VAL A 86 -11.14 2.60 18.52
N ILE A 87 -10.28 3.53 18.08
CA ILE A 87 -10.40 4.94 18.50
C ILE A 87 -11.74 5.54 18.05
N LEU A 88 -12.18 5.23 16.83
CA LEU A 88 -13.45 5.71 16.30
C LEU A 88 -14.65 5.17 17.09
N GLU A 89 -14.58 3.91 17.53
CA GLU A 89 -15.57 3.30 18.41
C GLU A 89 -15.64 4.04 19.75
N ASN A 90 -14.49 4.35 20.36
CA ASN A 90 -14.42 5.12 21.61
C ASN A 90 -14.98 6.54 21.42
N VAL A 91 -14.64 7.21 20.32
CA VAL A 91 -15.19 8.52 19.96
C VAL A 91 -16.72 8.45 19.83
N ALA A 92 -17.24 7.46 19.11
CA ALA A 92 -18.68 7.30 18.93
C ALA A 92 -19.40 6.99 20.26
N ALA A 93 -18.77 6.26 21.17
CA ALA A 93 -19.31 5.99 22.50
C ALA A 93 -19.41 7.27 23.35
N ILE A 94 -18.35 8.10 23.37
CA ILE A 94 -18.34 9.39 24.08
C ILE A 94 -19.45 10.30 23.52
N VAL A 95 -19.52 10.43 22.20
CA VAL A 95 -20.52 11.30 21.56
C VAL A 95 -21.94 10.79 21.83
N ARG A 96 -22.19 9.47 21.81
CA ARG A 96 -23.49 8.88 22.21
C ARG A 96 -23.91 9.19 23.64
N GLN A 97 -22.96 9.28 24.57
CA GLN A 97 -23.26 9.57 25.97
C GLN A 97 -23.64 11.04 26.17
N SER A 98 -23.07 11.92 25.34
CA SER A 98 -23.28 13.36 25.43
C SER A 98 -24.45 13.88 24.58
N ILE A 99 -24.78 13.19 23.47
CA ILE A 99 -25.90 13.54 22.58
C ILE A 99 -26.58 12.29 22.01
N GLN A 100 -27.83 12.41 21.55
CA GLN A 100 -28.44 11.39 20.68
C GLN A 100 -27.72 11.41 19.33
N LEU A 101 -26.63 10.65 19.22
CA LEU A 101 -25.87 10.52 17.97
C LEU A 101 -26.76 9.92 16.88
N ASP A 102 -26.64 10.47 15.67
CA ASP A 102 -27.40 10.00 14.51
C ASP A 102 -27.23 8.49 14.28
N LYS A 103 -28.34 7.80 14.04
CA LYS A 103 -28.40 6.35 13.90
C LYS A 103 -27.51 5.87 12.75
N ASP A 104 -27.36 6.68 11.71
CA ASP A 104 -26.56 6.34 10.54
C ASP A 104 -25.05 6.37 10.84
N VAL A 105 -24.58 7.30 11.68
CA VAL A 105 -23.19 7.32 12.15
C VAL A 105 -22.90 6.09 13.01
N MET A 106 -23.84 5.72 13.87
CA MET A 106 -23.74 4.52 14.71
C MET A 106 -23.64 3.23 13.91
N LEU A 107 -24.46 3.10 12.86
CA LEU A 107 -24.45 1.95 11.96
C LEU A 107 -23.15 1.89 11.14
N GLY A 108 -22.62 3.04 10.72
CA GLY A 108 -21.32 3.14 10.04
C GLY A 108 -20.16 2.62 10.90
N VAL A 109 -20.09 3.02 12.17
CA VAL A 109 -19.03 2.53 13.11
C VAL A 109 -19.13 1.01 13.28
N ALA A 110 -20.36 0.49 13.44
CA ALA A 110 -20.59 -0.94 13.63
C ALA A 110 -20.23 -1.75 12.36
N GLY A 111 -20.51 -1.21 11.17
CA GLY A 111 -20.16 -1.83 9.89
C GLY A 111 -18.66 -1.88 9.63
N LEU A 112 -17.90 -0.87 10.07
CA LEU A 112 -16.44 -0.86 9.96
C LEU A 112 -15.78 -1.96 10.79
N ARG A 113 -16.38 -2.33 11.93
CA ARG A 113 -15.88 -3.41 12.80
C ARG A 113 -16.13 -4.79 12.22
N SER A 114 -17.23 -4.99 11.47
CA SER A 114 -17.53 -6.26 10.80
C SER A 114 -16.81 -6.44 9.46
N GLY A 115 -16.21 -5.38 8.91
CA GLY A 115 -15.56 -5.34 7.60
C GLY A 115 -14.18 -6.02 7.48
N ILE A 116 -13.69 -6.72 8.52
CA ILE A 116 -12.44 -7.49 8.43
C ILE A 116 -12.72 -8.79 7.66
N VAL A 117 -12.59 -8.74 6.34
CA VAL A 117 -12.69 -9.94 5.47
C VAL A 117 -11.38 -10.72 5.54
N PRO A 118 -11.36 -11.98 6.03
CA PRO A 118 -10.17 -12.80 5.99
C PRO A 118 -9.91 -13.29 4.55
N GLY A 119 -8.83 -12.79 3.95
CA GLY A 119 -8.20 -13.38 2.76
C GLY A 119 -8.72 -12.91 1.39
N GLY A 120 -7.87 -12.14 0.68
CA GLY A 120 -7.95 -11.91 -0.76
C GLY A 120 -7.73 -10.45 -1.15
N ASN A 121 -6.72 -10.17 -1.99
CA ASN A 121 -6.27 -8.84 -2.46
C ASN A 121 -6.61 -7.68 -1.51
N ASN A 122 -5.97 -7.74 -0.34
CA ASN A 122 -6.29 -6.91 0.82
C ASN A 122 -6.03 -5.40 0.64
N ASP A 123 -5.20 -4.96 -0.31
CA ASP A 123 -4.77 -3.55 -0.36
C ASP A 123 -5.88 -2.57 -0.78
N ALA A 124 -6.71 -2.94 -1.76
CA ALA A 124 -7.86 -2.14 -2.16
C ALA A 124 -8.90 -2.06 -1.04
N VAL A 125 -9.15 -3.19 -0.37
CA VAL A 125 -10.06 -3.29 0.78
C VAL A 125 -9.55 -2.44 1.95
N ARG A 126 -8.25 -2.49 2.26
CA ARG A 126 -7.60 -1.64 3.28
C ARG A 126 -7.75 -0.16 2.97
N SER A 127 -7.55 0.22 1.70
CA SER A 127 -7.72 1.62 1.28
C SER A 127 -9.17 2.07 1.42
N GLU A 128 -10.11 1.22 1.06
CA GLU A 128 -11.54 1.48 1.16
C GLU A 128 -11.98 1.66 2.62
N ILE A 129 -11.63 0.73 3.50
CA ILE A 129 -11.91 0.83 4.95
C ILE A 129 -11.34 2.13 5.53
N ASN A 130 -10.09 2.47 5.19
CA ASN A 130 -9.49 3.72 5.68
C ASN A 130 -10.27 4.94 5.20
N SER A 131 -10.75 4.94 3.95
CA SER A 131 -11.54 6.04 3.39
C SER A 131 -12.90 6.18 4.06
N GLN A 132 -13.53 5.06 4.43
CA GLN A 132 -14.79 5.04 5.17
C GLN A 132 -14.60 5.54 6.61
N VAL A 133 -13.49 5.15 7.27
CA VAL A 133 -13.07 5.71 8.57
C VAL A 133 -12.91 7.24 8.47
N ASP A 134 -12.24 7.72 7.43
CA ASP A 134 -12.01 9.16 7.21
C ASP A 134 -13.34 9.90 6.99
N ALA A 135 -14.27 9.34 6.22
CA ALA A 135 -15.59 9.91 5.99
C ALA A 135 -16.42 10.00 7.28
N LEU A 136 -16.40 8.94 8.10
CA LEU A 136 -17.16 8.89 9.35
C LEU A 136 -16.60 9.88 10.38
N LEU A 137 -15.29 10.04 10.46
CA LEU A 137 -14.65 11.08 11.27
C LEU A 137 -15.05 12.48 10.81
N GLY A 138 -15.15 12.71 9.50
CA GLY A 138 -15.69 13.95 8.94
C GLY A 138 -17.08 14.25 9.49
N ASN A 139 -17.97 13.26 9.47
CA ASN A 139 -19.33 13.39 10.01
C ASN A 139 -19.32 13.68 11.52
N ILE A 140 -18.50 12.97 12.29
CA ILE A 140 -18.37 13.21 13.74
C ILE A 140 -17.87 14.63 14.01
N LYS A 141 -16.86 15.10 13.27
CA LYS A 141 -16.34 16.46 13.42
C LYS A 141 -17.43 17.50 13.17
N VAL A 142 -18.26 17.34 12.14
CA VAL A 142 -19.40 18.25 11.87
C VAL A 142 -20.37 18.28 13.06
N GLN A 143 -20.64 17.14 13.69
CA GLN A 143 -21.49 17.11 14.89
C GLN A 143 -20.81 17.81 16.06
N VAL A 144 -19.53 17.55 16.32
CA VAL A 144 -18.76 18.22 17.39
C VAL A 144 -18.72 19.75 17.19
N GLU A 145 -18.68 20.24 15.95
CA GLU A 145 -18.76 21.68 15.67
C GLU A 145 -20.09 22.31 16.10
N ARG A 146 -21.20 21.55 16.03
CA ARG A 146 -22.55 21.99 16.42
C ARG A 146 -22.76 22.00 17.94
N TYR A 147 -21.94 21.28 18.69
CA TYR A 147 -22.08 21.04 20.13
C TYR A 147 -20.81 21.44 20.88
N PRO A 148 -20.67 22.72 21.29
CA PRO A 148 -19.48 23.26 21.96
C PRO A 148 -19.04 22.50 23.21
N GLU A 149 -19.98 21.89 23.93
CA GLU A 149 -19.73 21.03 25.09
C GLU A 149 -18.89 19.80 24.76
N LEU A 150 -19.00 19.27 23.53
CA LEU A 150 -18.17 18.15 23.06
C LEU A 150 -16.74 18.59 22.77
N LYS A 151 -16.55 19.82 22.28
CA LYS A 151 -15.21 20.37 22.00
C LYS A 151 -14.36 20.47 23.26
N ALA A 152 -15.00 20.79 24.39
CA ALA A 152 -14.33 20.89 25.68
C ALA A 152 -14.04 19.51 26.31
N HIS A 153 -14.60 18.42 25.76
CA HIS A 153 -14.39 17.09 26.31
C HIS A 153 -12.96 16.61 26.00
N GLU A 154 -12.13 16.55 27.04
CA GLU A 154 -10.71 16.22 26.92
C GLU A 154 -10.48 14.88 26.22
N SER A 155 -11.21 13.83 26.60
CA SER A 155 -11.10 12.50 25.99
C SER A 155 -11.42 12.48 24.49
N LEU A 156 -12.33 13.34 24.02
CA LEU A 156 -12.68 13.44 22.61
C LEU A 156 -11.55 14.11 21.83
N THR A 157 -11.01 15.21 22.37
CA THR A 157 -9.87 15.93 21.78
C THR A 157 -8.64 15.03 21.68
N GLN A 158 -8.33 14.30 22.74
CA GLN A 158 -7.23 13.31 22.75
C GLN A 158 -7.42 12.23 21.68
N ALA A 159 -8.63 11.67 21.57
CA ALA A 159 -8.94 10.65 20.57
C ALA A 159 -8.81 11.17 19.13
N MET A 160 -9.25 12.40 18.86
CA MET A 160 -9.07 13.05 17.55
C MET A 160 -7.58 13.27 17.22
N GLN A 161 -6.79 13.70 18.20
CA GLN A 161 -5.35 13.88 18.04
C GLN A 161 -4.64 12.55 17.77
N GLN A 162 -4.99 11.50 18.52
CA GLN A 162 -4.44 10.16 18.32
C GLN A 162 -4.81 9.58 16.94
N ASN A 163 -6.04 9.84 16.47
CA ASN A 163 -6.44 9.43 15.12
C ASN A 163 -5.61 10.13 14.03
N SER A 164 -5.39 11.45 14.16
CA SER A 164 -4.54 12.22 13.24
C SER A 164 -3.10 11.71 13.23
N TYR A 165 -2.57 11.34 14.40
CA TYR A 165 -1.26 10.70 14.50
C TYR A 165 -1.23 9.35 13.76
N LEU A 166 -2.21 8.46 14.00
CA LEU A 166 -2.29 7.18 13.29
C LEU A 166 -2.44 7.33 11.78
N GLN A 167 -3.16 8.35 11.30
CA GLN A 167 -3.26 8.60 9.85
C GLN A 167 -1.89 8.90 9.23
N LYS A 168 -1.02 9.62 9.94
CA LYS A 168 0.37 9.85 9.50
C LYS A 168 1.17 8.55 9.51
N GLU A 169 1.04 7.73 10.55
CA GLU A 169 1.70 6.42 10.65
C GLU A 169 1.25 5.45 9.55
N ILE A 170 -0.04 5.42 9.20
CA ILE A 170 -0.55 4.65 8.06
C ILE A 170 0.07 5.12 6.76
N THR A 171 0.20 6.44 6.57
CA THR A 171 0.79 7.01 5.35
C THR A 171 2.26 6.60 5.22
N ALA A 172 3.03 6.72 6.30
CA ALA A 172 4.43 6.28 6.34
C ALA A 172 4.57 4.76 6.12
N ALA A 173 3.71 3.94 6.74
CA ALA A 173 3.72 2.49 6.56
C ALA A 173 3.39 2.09 5.11
N ARG A 174 2.47 2.81 4.44
CA ARG A 174 2.16 2.60 3.02
C ARG A 174 3.34 2.92 2.12
N GLU A 175 4.09 3.99 2.41
CA GLU A 175 5.32 4.32 1.68
C GLU A 175 6.34 3.18 1.78
N ILE A 176 6.61 2.72 3.01
CA ILE A 176 7.55 1.61 3.26
C ILE A 176 7.08 0.30 2.58
N TYR A 177 5.77 0.01 2.59
CA TYR A 177 5.22 -1.13 1.85
C TYR A 177 5.45 -0.99 0.34
N ASN A 178 5.15 0.18 -0.22
CA ASN A 178 5.31 0.48 -1.63
C ASN A 178 6.76 0.40 -2.08
N ASP A 179 7.72 0.83 -1.25
CA ASP A 179 9.15 0.67 -1.52
C ASP A 179 9.57 -0.80 -1.61
N ARG A 180 9.02 -1.66 -0.74
CA ARG A 180 9.29 -3.10 -0.81
C ARG A 180 8.64 -3.74 -2.04
N VAL A 181 7.44 -3.30 -2.42
CA VAL A 181 6.78 -3.74 -3.66
C VAL A 181 7.56 -3.29 -4.89
N LEU A 182 8.06 -2.05 -4.90
CA LEU A 182 8.93 -1.54 -5.96
C LEU A 182 10.21 -2.37 -6.06
N GLN A 183 10.88 -2.62 -4.93
CA GLN A 183 12.07 -3.47 -4.89
C GLN A 183 11.78 -4.88 -5.41
N TRP A 184 10.62 -5.46 -5.05
CA TRP A 184 10.19 -6.77 -5.56
C TRP A 184 10.01 -6.75 -7.07
N ASN A 185 9.27 -5.78 -7.59
CA ASN A 185 9.00 -5.62 -9.01
C ASN A 185 10.29 -5.40 -9.82
N GLN A 186 11.22 -4.58 -9.33
CA GLN A 186 12.51 -4.36 -9.97
C GLN A 186 13.39 -5.62 -9.98
N ASP A 187 13.46 -6.33 -8.84
CA ASP A 187 14.29 -7.52 -8.70
C ASP A 187 13.77 -8.69 -9.55
N LEU A 188 12.46 -8.75 -9.76
CA LEU A 188 11.78 -9.73 -10.59
C LEU A 188 12.26 -9.68 -12.06
N PHE A 189 12.54 -8.48 -12.59
CA PHE A 189 13.06 -8.26 -13.95
C PHE A 189 14.59 -8.09 -14.02
N ARG A 190 15.32 -8.27 -12.91
CA ARG A 190 16.77 -8.12 -12.89
C ARG A 190 17.47 -9.34 -13.51
N TRP A 191 17.91 -9.19 -14.76
CA TRP A 191 18.75 -10.16 -15.46
C TRP A 191 20.16 -10.24 -14.84
N PRO A 192 20.85 -11.40 -14.85
CA PRO A 192 20.40 -12.74 -15.28
C PRO A 192 19.74 -13.56 -14.17
N THR A 193 20.36 -13.59 -13.00
CA THR A 193 20.09 -14.60 -11.97
C THR A 193 18.69 -14.48 -11.37
N LYS A 194 18.26 -13.25 -11.03
CA LYS A 194 16.98 -13.04 -10.35
C LYS A 194 15.80 -13.30 -11.29
N MET A 195 15.87 -12.82 -12.53
CA MET A 195 14.85 -13.06 -13.55
C MET A 195 14.66 -14.56 -13.86
N ILE A 196 15.75 -15.32 -14.01
CA ILE A 196 15.69 -16.78 -14.24
C ILE A 196 15.04 -17.50 -13.04
N VAL A 197 15.40 -17.10 -11.81
CA VAL A 197 14.83 -17.70 -10.60
C VAL A 197 13.35 -17.35 -10.46
N ALA A 198 12.97 -16.09 -10.69
CA ALA A 198 11.60 -15.61 -10.59
C ALA A 198 10.67 -16.31 -11.58
N ALA A 199 11.08 -16.45 -12.84
CA ALA A 199 10.30 -17.17 -13.85
C ALA A 199 10.15 -18.67 -13.53
N LYS A 200 11.22 -19.34 -13.09
CA LYS A 200 11.14 -20.76 -12.68
C LYS A 200 10.21 -20.95 -11.47
N ALA A 201 10.14 -19.95 -10.59
CA ALA A 201 9.25 -19.97 -9.42
C ALA A 201 7.83 -19.47 -9.74
N GLY A 202 7.56 -18.99 -10.95
CA GLY A 202 6.25 -18.46 -11.35
C GLY A 202 5.88 -17.16 -10.63
N TYR A 203 6.86 -16.36 -10.19
CA TYR A 203 6.58 -15.11 -9.49
C TYR A 203 5.99 -14.05 -10.43
N THR A 204 5.06 -13.27 -9.89
CA THR A 204 4.43 -12.14 -10.57
C THR A 204 4.77 -10.82 -9.89
N THR A 205 4.63 -9.71 -10.62
CA THR A 205 4.67 -8.38 -10.01
C THR A 205 3.54 -8.23 -9.01
N ARG A 206 3.79 -7.39 -8.01
CA ARG A 206 2.80 -6.98 -7.02
C ARG A 206 2.31 -5.58 -7.34
N ILE A 207 1.03 -5.35 -7.09
CA ILE A 207 0.42 -4.04 -7.24
C ILE A 207 0.73 -3.26 -5.96
N PRO A 208 1.28 -2.04 -6.05
CA PRO A 208 1.53 -1.22 -4.87
C PRO A 208 0.21 -0.73 -4.26
N PHE A 209 0.27 -0.25 -3.02
CA PHE A 209 -0.82 0.45 -2.39
C PHE A 209 -1.12 1.73 -3.19
N THR A 210 -2.37 1.89 -3.62
CA THR A 210 -2.84 3.05 -4.37
C THR A 210 -4.08 3.65 -3.72
N THR A 211 -4.31 4.94 -3.98
CA THR A 211 -5.56 5.59 -3.63
C THR A 211 -6.70 5.01 -4.48
N SER A 212 -7.84 4.71 -3.85
CA SER A 212 -9.03 4.25 -4.56
C SER A 212 -9.50 5.30 -5.58
N LYS A 213 -10.17 4.84 -6.64
CA LYS A 213 -10.68 5.73 -7.69
C LYS A 213 -11.68 6.73 -7.14
N GLU A 214 -12.56 6.34 -6.20
CA GLU A 214 -13.49 7.27 -5.55
C GLU A 214 -12.77 8.40 -4.81
N VAL A 215 -11.70 8.11 -4.05
CA VAL A 215 -10.97 9.16 -3.31
C VAL A 215 -10.28 10.11 -4.28
N LYS A 216 -9.73 9.59 -5.38
CA LYS A 216 -9.14 10.41 -6.44
C LYS A 216 -10.17 11.31 -7.13
N GLN A 217 -11.42 10.84 -7.29
CA GLN A 217 -12.52 11.60 -7.87
C GLN A 217 -13.08 12.64 -6.90
N ARG A 218 -13.32 12.28 -5.64
CA ARG A 218 -13.81 13.21 -4.61
C ARG A 218 -12.84 14.37 -4.38
N SER A 219 -11.53 14.11 -4.40
CA SER A 219 -10.53 15.19 -4.35
C SER A 219 -10.64 16.12 -5.56
N ARG A 220 -11.01 15.62 -6.75
CA ARG A 220 -11.22 16.49 -7.92
C ARG A 220 -12.44 17.38 -7.75
N GLU A 221 -13.55 16.84 -7.26
CA GLU A 221 -14.79 17.59 -7.03
C GLU A 221 -14.65 18.69 -5.96
N VAL A 222 -13.67 18.57 -5.06
CA VAL A 222 -13.40 19.59 -4.03
C VAL A 222 -12.50 20.72 -4.54
N PHE A 223 -11.62 20.45 -5.51
CA PHE A 223 -10.61 21.41 -6.00
C PHE A 223 -10.90 21.98 -7.40
N PHE A 224 -11.83 21.40 -8.16
CA PHE A 224 -12.25 21.83 -9.49
C PHE A 224 -13.77 21.92 -9.58
#